data_AF-A0A7V5PCP8-F1
#
_entry.id   AF-A0A7V5PCP8-F1
#
_cell.length_a   1.000
_cell.length_b   1.000
_cell.length_c   1.000
_cell.angle_alpha   90.00
_cell.angle_beta   90.00
_cell.angle_gamma   90.00
#
_symmetry.space_group_name_H-M   'P 1'
#
loop_
_entity.id
_entity.type
_entity.pdbx_description
1 polymer ?
#
loop_
_entity_poly.entity_id
_entity_poly.type
_entity_poly.pdbx_seq_one_letter_code
_entity_poly.pdbx_strand_id
1 'polypeptide(L)'
;MSRFLGSSITKKITMALLGLFLILFLPVHLGINFLLLKSDPEPFNKAAHFMATFWLIKGFEVLLLASFLLHIFYGIFLQIQNWLARGKQYKITNYSQTSFFSKFMIWTGLIIIIFLIIHFMNFYFIKIGWVQGDPENFYGVAHQLFKIPAYIILYIFSFLILGFHLAHTFWSAFQTLGWNTTVLSPVFKGLGTLFAILIPLGFTIIPLVIFFTK
;
A
#
# COMPACT_ATOMS: atom_id res chain seq x y z
N MET A 1 33.09 0.37 -5.82
CA MET A 1 31.72 -0.21 -5.69
C MET A 1 30.98 0.21 -4.41
N SER A 2 31.59 0.20 -3.22
CA SER A 2 30.87 0.42 -1.94
C SER A 2 30.22 1.81 -1.75
N ARG A 3 30.81 2.88 -2.31
CA ARG A 3 30.22 4.24 -2.25
C ARG A 3 28.93 4.39 -3.06
N PHE A 4 28.73 3.59 -4.11
CA PHE A 4 27.54 3.69 -4.97
C PHE A 4 26.30 3.08 -4.30
N LEU A 5 26.45 1.97 -3.57
CA LEU A 5 25.34 1.31 -2.86
C LEU A 5 24.86 2.09 -1.62
N GLY A 6 25.71 2.91 -1.02
CA GLY A 6 25.38 3.70 0.19
C GLY A 6 24.88 5.13 -0.06
N SER A 7 24.91 5.61 -1.31
CA SER A 7 24.62 7.00 -1.64
C SER A 7 23.15 7.39 -1.37
N SER A 8 22.89 8.67 -1.12
CA SER A 8 21.53 9.20 -0.93
C SER A 8 20.64 9.03 -2.17
N ILE A 9 21.24 9.03 -3.35
CA ILE A 9 20.55 8.84 -4.64
C ILE A 9 20.07 7.39 -4.76
N THR A 10 20.96 6.42 -4.53
CA THR A 10 20.64 4.99 -4.64
C THR A 10 19.51 4.61 -3.70
N LYS A 11 19.51 5.12 -2.46
CA LYS A 11 18.42 4.88 -1.48
C LYS A 11 17.07 5.40 -1.97
N LYS A 12 17.04 6.58 -2.60
CA LYS A 12 15.80 7.15 -3.16
C LYS A 12 15.31 6.34 -4.35
N ILE A 13 16.21 5.92 -5.24
CA ILE A 13 15.85 5.06 -6.38
C ILE A 13 15.29 3.73 -5.87
N THR A 14 15.96 3.09 -4.90
CA THR A 14 15.46 1.86 -4.28
C THR A 14 14.07 2.07 -3.66
N MET A 15 13.87 3.14 -2.90
CA MET A 15 12.57 3.49 -2.32
C MET A 15 11.47 3.64 -3.40
N ALA A 16 11.79 4.31 -4.51
CA ALA A 16 10.87 4.50 -5.64
C ALA A 16 10.51 3.17 -6.32
N LEU A 17 11.49 2.31 -6.59
CA LEU A 17 11.25 1.00 -7.21
C LEU A 17 10.42 0.07 -6.33
N LEU A 18 10.72 0.03 -5.03
CA LEU A 18 9.93 -0.75 -4.07
C LEU A 18 8.49 -0.24 -4.00
N GLY A 19 8.30 1.09 -3.94
CA GLY A 19 6.97 1.69 -3.95
C GLY A 19 6.19 1.37 -5.23
N LEU A 20 6.83 1.49 -6.40
CA LEU A 20 6.23 1.15 -7.69
C LEU A 20 5.85 -0.34 -7.78
N PHE A 21 6.66 -1.23 -7.23
CA PHE A 21 6.32 -2.64 -7.18
C PHE A 21 5.10 -2.91 -6.29
N LEU A 22 5.04 -2.30 -5.10
CA LEU A 22 3.92 -2.47 -4.16
C LEU A 22 2.60 -1.95 -4.74
N ILE A 23 2.60 -0.86 -5.51
CA ILE A 23 1.35 -0.37 -6.13
C ILE A 23 0.83 -1.33 -7.22
N LEU A 24 1.69 -2.08 -7.92
CA LEU A 24 1.25 -3.05 -8.94
C LEU A 24 0.46 -4.22 -8.34
N PHE A 25 0.69 -4.53 -7.06
CA PHE A 25 -0.07 -5.54 -6.34
C PHE A 25 -1.53 -5.10 -6.10
N LEU A 26 -1.78 -3.81 -5.87
CA LEU A 26 -3.10 -3.32 -5.44
C LEU A 26 -4.23 -3.62 -6.44
N PRO A 27 -4.09 -3.45 -7.77
CA PRO A 27 -5.12 -3.82 -8.74
C PRO A 27 -5.44 -5.32 -8.75
N VAL A 28 -4.42 -6.18 -8.64
CA VAL A 28 -4.62 -7.64 -8.59
C VAL A 28 -5.34 -8.01 -7.30
N HIS A 29 -4.90 -7.45 -6.18
CA HIS A 29 -5.53 -7.66 -4.89
C HIS A 29 -7.00 -7.20 -4.91
N LEU A 30 -7.28 -5.99 -5.40
CA LEU A 30 -8.63 -5.46 -5.53
C LEU A 30 -9.50 -6.32 -6.45
N GLY A 31 -8.96 -6.74 -7.60
CA GLY A 31 -9.68 -7.54 -8.59
C GLY A 31 -10.20 -8.87 -8.01
N ILE A 32 -9.38 -9.56 -7.23
CA ILE A 32 -9.80 -10.79 -6.53
C ILE A 32 -10.78 -10.46 -5.40
N ASN A 33 -10.54 -9.38 -4.65
CA ASN A 33 -11.43 -8.97 -3.57
C ASN A 33 -12.83 -8.57 -4.04
N PHE A 34 -13.02 -8.12 -5.29
CA PHE A 34 -14.37 -7.92 -5.85
C PHE A 34 -15.20 -9.22 -5.90
N LEU A 35 -14.58 -10.40 -5.89
CA LEU A 35 -15.31 -11.67 -5.79
C LEU A 35 -16.05 -11.82 -4.45
N LEU A 36 -15.65 -11.10 -3.39
CA LEU A 36 -16.37 -11.06 -2.12
C LEU A 36 -17.79 -10.48 -2.25
N LEU A 37 -18.06 -9.72 -3.30
CA LEU A 37 -19.38 -9.15 -3.57
C LEU A 37 -20.38 -10.18 -4.13
N LYS A 38 -19.89 -11.32 -4.63
CA LYS A 38 -20.75 -12.41 -5.09
C LYS A 38 -21.45 -13.06 -3.89
N SER A 39 -22.68 -13.53 -4.09
CA SER A 39 -23.41 -14.30 -3.07
C SER A 39 -22.82 -15.69 -2.85
N ASP A 40 -22.19 -16.25 -3.87
CA ASP A 40 -21.52 -17.55 -3.81
C ASP A 40 -20.08 -17.38 -3.29
N PRO A 41 -19.69 -18.07 -2.20
CA PRO A 41 -18.34 -18.00 -1.65
C PRO A 41 -17.27 -18.71 -2.51
N GLU A 42 -17.69 -19.67 -3.35
CA GLU A 42 -16.79 -20.57 -4.05
C GLU A 42 -15.77 -19.86 -4.96
N PRO A 43 -16.14 -18.84 -5.78
CA PRO A 43 -15.18 -18.15 -6.64
C PRO A 43 -14.06 -17.46 -5.88
N PHE A 44 -14.37 -16.82 -4.75
CA PHE A 44 -13.36 -16.14 -3.93
C PHE A 44 -12.45 -17.16 -3.24
N ASN A 45 -13.01 -18.18 -2.59
CA ASN A 45 -12.20 -19.18 -1.86
C ASN A 45 -11.32 -19.98 -2.83
N LYS A 46 -11.80 -20.35 -4.02
CA LYS A 46 -10.96 -20.97 -5.07
C LYS A 46 -9.82 -20.05 -5.51
N ALA A 47 -10.09 -18.78 -5.74
CA ALA A 47 -9.05 -17.81 -6.09
C ALA A 47 -8.03 -17.63 -4.96
N ALA A 48 -8.49 -17.53 -3.71
CA ALA A 48 -7.63 -17.42 -2.54
C ALA A 48 -6.74 -18.66 -2.35
N HIS A 49 -7.31 -19.86 -2.48
CA HIS A 49 -6.55 -21.11 -2.45
C HIS A 49 -5.50 -21.17 -3.56
N PHE A 50 -5.85 -20.79 -4.79
CA PHE A 50 -4.87 -20.71 -5.89
C PHE A 50 -3.73 -19.75 -5.57
N MET A 51 -4.04 -18.56 -5.05
CA MET A 51 -3.03 -17.57 -4.66
C MET A 51 -2.12 -18.07 -3.53
N ALA A 52 -2.65 -18.89 -2.61
CA ALA A 52 -1.88 -19.45 -1.50
C ALA A 52 -1.00 -20.64 -1.89
N THR A 53 -1.36 -21.38 -2.94
CA THR A 53 -0.73 -22.68 -3.27
C THR A 53 0.16 -22.64 -4.50
N PHE A 54 -0.16 -21.81 -5.51
CA PHE A 54 0.59 -21.78 -6.76
C PHE A 54 2.01 -21.22 -6.56
N TRP A 55 3.02 -22.04 -6.88
CA TRP A 55 4.42 -21.79 -6.53
C TRP A 55 4.96 -20.43 -7.02
N LEU A 56 4.56 -19.99 -8.22
CA LEU A 56 5.01 -18.71 -8.77
C LEU A 56 4.44 -17.55 -7.95
N ILE A 57 3.17 -17.62 -7.55
CA ILE A 57 2.53 -16.62 -6.71
C ILE A 57 3.15 -16.62 -5.32
N LYS A 58 3.52 -17.78 -4.76
CA LYS A 58 4.30 -17.84 -3.51
C LYS A 58 5.65 -17.14 -3.63
N GLY A 59 6.32 -17.25 -4.78
CA GLY A 59 7.53 -16.48 -5.08
C GLY A 59 7.27 -14.96 -5.04
N PHE A 60 6.19 -14.51 -5.68
CA PHE A 60 5.75 -13.12 -5.61
C PHE A 60 5.34 -12.69 -4.20
N GLU A 61 4.72 -13.56 -3.40
CA GLU A 61 4.35 -13.27 -2.01
C GLU A 61 5.60 -12.95 -1.17
N VAL A 62 6.64 -13.78 -1.26
CA VAL A 62 7.91 -13.54 -0.56
C VAL A 62 8.54 -12.23 -1.03
N LEU A 63 8.55 -11.99 -2.35
CA LEU A 63 9.07 -10.75 -2.91
C LEU A 63 8.28 -9.51 -2.47
N LEU A 64 6.95 -9.61 -2.39
CA LEU A 64 6.05 -8.56 -1.90
C LEU A 64 6.32 -8.25 -0.44
N LEU A 65 6.43 -9.27 0.40
CA LEU A 65 6.71 -9.10 1.83
C LEU A 65 8.10 -8.47 2.03
N ALA A 66 9.12 -8.96 1.32
CA ALA A 66 10.46 -8.38 1.35
C ALA A 66 10.46 -6.92 0.87
N SER A 67 9.75 -6.62 -0.22
CA SER A 67 9.66 -5.27 -0.76
C SER A 67 8.94 -4.31 0.18
N PHE A 68 7.88 -4.78 0.84
CA PHE A 68 7.14 -4.04 1.86
C PHE A 68 8.03 -3.69 3.05
N LEU A 69 8.76 -4.66 3.61
CA LEU A 69 9.67 -4.43 4.73
C LEU A 69 10.81 -3.47 4.36
N LEU A 70 11.42 -3.66 3.19
CA LEU A 70 12.47 -2.76 2.70
C LEU A 70 11.94 -1.35 2.43
N HIS A 71 10.72 -1.21 1.90
CA HIS A 71 10.08 0.08 1.68
C HIS A 71 9.88 0.84 3.00
N ILE A 72 9.39 0.16 4.04
CA ILE A 72 9.26 0.74 5.38
C ILE A 72 10.63 1.15 5.92
N PHE A 73 11.60 0.24 5.84
CA PHE A 73 12.96 0.49 6.35
C PHE A 73 13.58 1.72 5.68
N TYR A 74 13.60 1.79 4.35
CA TYR A 74 14.16 2.93 3.62
C TYR A 74 13.35 4.20 3.84
N GLY A 75 12.01 4.11 3.94
CA GLY A 75 11.15 5.25 4.24
C GLY A 75 11.47 5.88 5.59
N ILE A 76 11.58 5.07 6.65
CA ILE A 76 11.97 5.52 8.00
C ILE A 76 13.40 6.05 7.99
N PHE A 77 14.33 5.31 7.39
CA PHE A 77 15.74 5.69 7.34
C PHE A 77 15.92 7.06 6.66
N LEU A 78 15.31 7.28 5.50
CA LEU A 78 15.35 8.56 4.78
C LEU A 78 14.66 9.67 5.58
N GLN A 79 13.56 9.38 6.28
CA GLN A 79 12.89 10.35 7.14
C GLN A 79 13.77 10.81 8.29
N ILE A 80 14.45 9.88 8.97
CA ILE A 80 15.40 10.19 10.04
C ILE A 80 16.56 11.02 9.51
N GLN A 81 17.15 10.64 8.36
CA GLN A 81 18.20 11.45 7.73
C GLN A 81 17.72 12.86 7.40
N ASN A 82 16.49 13.02 6.90
CA ASN A 82 15.89 14.32 6.61
C ASN A 82 15.63 15.16 7.88
N TRP A 83 15.39 14.53 9.03
CA TRP A 83 15.25 15.24 10.31
C TRP A 83 16.61 15.67 10.86
N LEU A 84 17.61 14.78 10.83
CA LEU A 84 18.97 15.07 11.29
C LEU A 84 19.64 16.16 10.44
N ALA A 85 19.42 16.16 9.13
CA ALA A 85 19.99 17.14 8.21
C ALA A 85 19.38 18.55 8.33
N ARG A 86 18.20 18.69 8.97
CA ARG A 86 17.48 19.97 9.03
C ARG A 86 18.12 21.02 9.96
N GLY A 87 19.02 20.63 10.86
CA GLY A 87 19.78 21.57 11.70
C GLY A 87 18.91 22.58 12.48
N LYS A 88 19.36 23.84 12.60
CA LYS A 88 18.57 24.95 13.17
C LYS A 88 17.52 25.43 12.17
N GLN A 89 16.31 25.71 12.67
CA GLN A 89 15.20 26.24 11.90
C GLN A 89 15.65 27.49 11.11
N TYR A 90 15.55 27.44 9.77
CA TYR A 90 15.99 28.53 8.91
C TYR A 90 15.24 29.82 9.29
N LYS A 91 15.99 30.91 9.49
CA LYS A 91 15.47 32.25 9.83
C LYS A 91 14.52 32.81 8.75
N ILE A 92 14.57 32.24 7.55
CA ILE A 92 13.69 32.52 6.42
C ILE A 92 13.16 31.17 5.92
N THR A 93 11.84 31.02 5.83
CA THR A 93 11.24 29.85 5.19
C THR A 93 11.59 29.85 3.71
N ASN A 94 12.47 28.95 3.29
CA ASN A 94 12.71 28.73 1.87
C ASN A 94 11.44 28.08 1.30
N TYR A 95 10.80 28.72 0.32
CA TYR A 95 9.69 28.13 -0.43
C TYR A 95 10.27 27.04 -1.36
N SER A 96 10.77 25.94 -0.77
CA SER A 96 11.17 24.79 -1.58
C SER A 96 9.92 24.23 -2.25
N GLN A 97 10.06 23.85 -3.52
CA GLN A 97 9.04 23.19 -4.36
C GLN A 97 8.62 21.78 -3.83
N THR A 98 8.78 21.53 -2.53
CA THR A 98 8.39 20.30 -1.86
C THR A 98 6.89 20.34 -1.59
N SER A 99 6.16 19.38 -2.15
CA SER A 99 4.72 19.21 -1.96
C SER A 99 4.35 19.22 -0.47
N PHE A 100 3.27 19.92 -0.12
CA PHE A 100 2.74 19.95 1.25
C PHE A 100 2.56 18.54 1.84
N PHE A 101 2.09 17.60 1.01
CA PHE A 101 1.87 16.21 1.41
C PHE A 101 3.16 15.44 1.76
N SER A 102 4.33 15.86 1.26
CA SER A 102 5.61 15.25 1.64
C SER A 102 5.88 15.32 3.15
N LYS A 103 5.34 16.35 3.84
CA LYS A 103 5.49 16.51 5.29
C LYS A 103 4.73 15.42 6.08
N PHE A 104 3.68 14.87 5.49
CA PHE A 104 2.79 13.90 6.13
C PHE A 104 3.07 12.44 5.73
N MET A 105 4.01 12.18 4.81
CA MET A 105 4.24 10.84 4.28
C MET A 105 4.55 9.79 5.33
N ILE A 106 5.40 10.10 6.31
CA ILE A 106 5.72 9.17 7.39
C ILE A 106 4.47 8.81 8.22
N TRP A 107 3.57 9.76 8.43
CA TRP A 107 2.33 9.55 9.19
C TRP A 107 1.33 8.71 8.41
N THR A 108 1.16 8.97 7.11
CA THR A 108 0.32 8.10 6.27
C THR A 108 0.86 6.66 6.22
N GLY A 109 2.18 6.50 6.12
CA GLY A 109 2.83 5.18 6.16
C GLY A 109 2.61 4.46 7.49
N LEU A 110 2.71 5.17 8.62
CA LEU A 110 2.46 4.58 9.94
C LEU A 110 1.02 4.06 10.10
N ILE A 111 0.04 4.83 9.63
CA ILE A 111 -1.38 4.40 9.66
C ILE A 111 -1.58 3.15 8.79
N ILE A 112 -0.97 3.12 7.60
CA ILE A 112 -1.03 1.96 6.70
C ILE A 112 -0.37 0.73 7.35
N ILE A 113 0.72 0.89 8.09
CA ILE A 113 1.36 -0.20 8.84
C ILE A 113 0.40 -0.77 9.89
N ILE A 114 -0.27 0.09 10.66
CA ILE A 114 -1.25 -0.36 11.68
C ILE A 114 -2.38 -1.15 11.00
N PHE A 115 -2.92 -0.63 9.90
CA PHE A 115 -3.90 -1.33 9.10
C PHE A 115 -3.40 -2.70 8.61
N LEU A 116 -2.17 -2.76 8.09
CA LEU A 116 -1.60 -4.01 7.56
C LEU A 116 -1.32 -5.04 8.65
N ILE A 117 -0.97 -4.63 9.87
CA ILE A 117 -0.87 -5.56 11.00
C ILE A 117 -2.24 -6.21 11.25
N ILE A 118 -3.30 -5.41 11.36
CA ILE A 118 -4.67 -5.91 11.58
C ILE A 118 -5.10 -6.81 10.41
N HIS A 119 -4.84 -6.37 9.18
CA HIS A 119 -5.14 -7.14 7.97
C HIS A 119 -4.39 -8.48 7.94
N PHE A 120 -3.10 -8.51 8.31
CA PHE A 120 -2.32 -9.74 8.37
C PHE A 120 -2.79 -10.68 9.47
N MET A 121 -3.14 -10.16 10.65
CA MET A 121 -3.76 -10.96 11.71
C MET A 121 -5.03 -11.67 11.23
N ASN A 122 -5.86 -10.96 10.46
CA ASN A 122 -7.14 -11.47 9.98
C ASN A 122 -7.04 -12.45 8.81
N PHE A 123 -5.94 -12.46 8.04
CA PHE A 123 -5.84 -13.25 6.81
C PHE A 123 -4.52 -14.00 6.69
N TYR A 124 -3.40 -13.27 6.63
CA TYR A 124 -2.08 -13.87 6.38
C TYR A 124 -1.65 -14.83 7.50
N PHE A 125 -1.86 -14.45 8.76
CA PHE A 125 -1.47 -15.26 9.91
C PHE A 125 -2.42 -16.43 10.17
N ILE A 126 -3.67 -16.36 9.71
CA ILE A 126 -4.56 -17.53 9.64
C ILE A 126 -4.01 -18.53 8.62
N LYS A 127 -3.66 -18.06 7.41
CA LYS A 127 -3.11 -18.89 6.33
C LYS A 127 -1.90 -19.72 6.76
N ILE A 128 -0.99 -19.15 7.55
CA ILE A 128 0.22 -19.84 8.02
C ILE A 128 0.06 -20.55 9.37
N GLY A 129 -1.14 -20.52 9.96
CA GLY A 129 -1.46 -21.22 11.21
C GLY A 129 -0.96 -20.54 12.49
N TRP A 130 -0.62 -19.25 12.45
CA TRP A 130 -0.21 -18.48 13.64
C TRP A 130 -1.40 -17.87 14.39
N VAL A 131 -2.51 -17.66 13.70
CA VAL A 131 -3.78 -17.19 14.27
C VAL A 131 -4.86 -18.22 13.96
N GLN A 132 -5.75 -18.47 14.91
CA GLN A 132 -6.86 -19.39 14.72
C GLN A 132 -7.82 -18.89 13.64
N GLY A 133 -8.18 -19.76 12.70
CA GLY A 133 -9.16 -19.48 11.66
C GLY A 133 -9.21 -20.57 10.61
N ASP A 134 -10.13 -20.46 9.66
CA ASP A 134 -10.27 -21.39 8.54
C ASP A 134 -9.50 -20.86 7.31
N PRO A 135 -8.33 -21.45 6.97
CA PRO A 135 -7.53 -21.00 5.83
C PRO A 135 -8.18 -21.33 4.48
N GLU A 136 -9.22 -22.16 4.45
CA GLU A 136 -9.96 -22.51 3.23
C GLU A 136 -11.19 -21.62 3.01
N ASN A 137 -11.59 -20.81 4.01
CA ASN A 137 -12.80 -19.99 3.97
C ASN A 137 -12.56 -18.51 4.30
N PHE A 138 -11.66 -17.86 3.57
CA PHE A 138 -11.43 -16.43 3.71
C PHE A 138 -12.64 -15.57 3.32
N TYR A 139 -13.54 -16.06 2.46
CA TYR A 139 -14.81 -15.38 2.18
C TYR A 139 -15.62 -15.19 3.46
N GLY A 140 -15.81 -16.26 4.23
CA GLY A 140 -16.54 -16.25 5.49
C GLY A 140 -15.89 -15.32 6.51
N VAL A 141 -14.56 -15.37 6.64
CA VAL A 141 -13.79 -14.49 7.53
C VAL A 141 -14.03 -13.02 7.17
N ALA A 142 -13.91 -12.63 5.91
CA ALA A 142 -14.13 -11.25 5.47
C ALA A 142 -15.57 -10.78 5.73
N HIS A 143 -16.57 -11.62 5.42
CA HIS A 143 -17.98 -11.30 5.64
C HIS A 143 -18.32 -11.13 7.13
N GLN A 144 -17.73 -11.94 8.01
CA GLN A 144 -17.91 -11.79 9.45
C GLN A 144 -17.28 -10.49 9.97
N LEU A 145 -16.06 -10.16 9.54
CA LEU A 145 -15.37 -8.94 9.93
C LEU A 145 -16.16 -7.69 9.52
N PHE A 146 -16.70 -7.68 8.30
CA PHE A 146 -17.47 -6.53 7.79
C PHE A 146 -18.90 -6.45 8.32
N LYS A 147 -19.33 -7.33 9.22
CA LYS A 147 -20.52 -7.11 10.06
C LYS A 147 -20.24 -6.27 11.30
N ILE A 148 -18.96 -6.06 11.62
CA ILE A 148 -18.53 -5.29 12.79
C ILE A 148 -18.24 -3.85 12.34
N PRO A 149 -19.02 -2.83 12.78
CA PRO A 149 -18.86 -1.45 12.32
C PRO A 149 -17.46 -0.88 12.50
N ALA A 150 -16.77 -1.28 13.58
CA ALA A 150 -15.40 -0.84 13.86
C ALA A 150 -14.41 -1.25 12.75
N TYR A 151 -14.54 -2.47 12.21
CA TYR A 151 -13.68 -2.93 11.11
C TYR A 151 -13.96 -2.15 9.82
N ILE A 152 -15.21 -1.86 9.52
CA ILE A 152 -15.58 -1.06 8.34
C ILE A 152 -14.96 0.34 8.43
N ILE A 153 -15.18 1.04 9.55
CA ILE A 153 -14.66 2.38 9.77
C ILE A 153 -13.13 2.37 9.64
N LEU A 154 -12.47 1.39 10.28
CA LEU A 154 -11.02 1.24 10.22
C LEU A 154 -10.51 1.01 8.79
N TYR A 155 -11.16 0.13 8.03
CA TYR A 155 -10.76 -0.18 6.64
C TYR A 155 -10.96 1.04 5.73
N ILE A 156 -12.12 1.70 5.79
CA ILE A 156 -12.42 2.89 4.97
C ILE A 156 -11.46 4.03 5.29
N PHE A 157 -11.22 4.30 6.58
CA PHE A 157 -10.24 5.31 6.99
C PHE A 157 -8.85 4.97 6.47
N SER A 158 -8.43 3.71 6.57
CA SER A 158 -7.13 3.26 6.08
C SER A 158 -6.99 3.39 4.56
N PHE A 159 -8.05 3.09 3.80
CA PHE A 159 -8.06 3.28 2.35
C PHE A 159 -8.00 4.75 1.95
N LEU A 160 -8.68 5.64 2.67
CA LEU A 160 -8.55 7.08 2.44
C LEU A 160 -7.09 7.55 2.63
N ILE A 161 -6.45 7.11 3.72
CA ILE A 161 -5.04 7.41 3.99
C ILE A 161 -4.12 6.78 2.93
N LEU A 162 -4.42 5.55 2.49
CA LEU A 162 -3.73 4.91 1.38
C LEU A 162 -3.86 5.75 0.10
N GLY A 163 -5.02 6.34 -0.19
CA GLY A 163 -5.20 7.25 -1.33
C GLY A 163 -4.24 8.42 -1.30
N PHE A 164 -4.13 9.12 -0.16
CA PHE A 164 -3.15 10.20 -0.01
C PHE A 164 -1.70 9.70 -0.16
N HIS A 165 -1.39 8.53 0.38
CA HIS A 165 -0.08 7.91 0.26
C HIS A 165 0.26 7.59 -1.21
N LEU A 166 -0.68 7.02 -1.96
CA LEU A 166 -0.54 6.68 -3.39
C LEU A 166 -0.39 7.92 -4.26
N ALA A 167 -1.22 8.94 -4.03
CA ALA A 167 -1.19 10.19 -4.80
C ALA A 167 0.19 10.86 -4.75
N HIS A 168 0.84 10.83 -3.58
CA HIS A 168 2.20 11.33 -3.45
C HIS A 168 3.23 10.39 -4.07
N THR A 169 3.17 9.10 -3.72
CA THR A 169 4.18 8.11 -4.07
C THR A 169 4.30 7.95 -5.59
N PHE A 170 3.18 7.89 -6.32
CA PHE A 170 3.18 7.68 -7.76
C PHE A 170 3.99 8.76 -8.48
N TRP A 171 3.67 10.04 -8.27
CA TRP A 171 4.41 11.14 -8.90
C TRP A 171 5.86 11.23 -8.43
N SER A 172 6.11 11.11 -7.13
CA SER A 172 7.45 11.23 -6.56
C SER A 172 8.42 10.14 -7.05
N ALA A 173 7.91 8.95 -7.34
CA ALA A 173 8.71 7.84 -7.88
C ALA A 173 9.22 8.16 -9.29
N PHE A 174 8.33 8.61 -10.19
CA PHE A 174 8.73 9.00 -11.55
C PHE A 174 9.67 10.20 -11.58
N GLN A 175 9.49 11.16 -10.66
CA GLN A 175 10.44 12.25 -10.49
C GLN A 175 11.82 11.74 -10.06
N THR A 176 11.86 10.78 -9.13
CA THR A 176 13.12 10.19 -8.64
C THR A 176 13.84 9.38 -9.73
N LEU A 177 13.10 8.74 -10.62
CA LEU A 177 13.62 8.00 -11.76
C LEU A 177 14.02 8.90 -12.96
N GLY A 178 13.80 10.21 -12.87
CA GLY A 178 14.19 11.17 -13.90
C GLY A 178 13.20 11.29 -15.07
N TRP A 179 11.96 10.82 -14.94
CA TRP A 179 10.92 10.89 -15.98
C TRP A 179 10.05 12.16 -15.88
N ASN A 180 10.59 13.24 -15.32
CA ASN A 180 9.91 14.51 -15.08
C ASN A 180 10.06 15.51 -16.25
N THR A 181 9.66 15.11 -17.46
CA THR A 181 9.67 15.99 -18.64
C THR A 181 8.39 16.82 -18.77
N THR A 182 8.39 17.91 -19.54
CA THR A 182 7.20 18.77 -19.74
C THR A 182 5.99 18.02 -20.33
N VAL A 183 6.24 16.97 -21.11
CA VAL A 183 5.21 16.15 -21.76
C VAL A 183 4.75 15.00 -20.86
N LEU A 184 5.67 14.28 -20.20
CA LEU A 184 5.32 13.11 -19.39
C LEU A 184 4.81 13.48 -18.00
N SER A 185 5.26 14.60 -17.44
CA SER A 185 4.84 15.05 -16.10
C SER A 185 3.32 15.17 -15.93
N PRO A 186 2.56 15.85 -16.82
CA PRO A 186 1.11 15.92 -16.68
C PRO A 186 0.45 14.54 -16.80
N VAL A 187 0.97 13.65 -17.65
CA VAL A 187 0.43 12.28 -17.83
C VAL A 187 0.60 11.46 -16.55
N PHE A 188 1.80 11.39 -15.98
CA PHE A 188 2.04 10.62 -14.76
C PHE A 188 1.30 11.18 -13.54
N LYS A 189 1.13 12.51 -13.47
CA LYS A 189 0.29 13.12 -12.43
C LYS A 189 -1.18 12.74 -12.60
N GLY A 190 -1.71 12.76 -13.83
CA GLY A 190 -3.07 12.34 -14.13
C GLY A 190 -3.31 10.87 -13.79
N LEU A 191 -2.44 9.97 -14.26
CA LEU A 191 -2.51 8.54 -13.96
C LEU A 191 -2.37 8.26 -12.46
N GLY A 192 -1.42 8.90 -11.79
CA GLY A 192 -1.24 8.75 -10.34
C GLY A 192 -2.45 9.22 -9.54
N THR A 193 -3.08 10.31 -9.97
CA THR A 193 -4.31 10.81 -9.34
C THR A 193 -5.47 9.84 -9.55
N LEU A 194 -5.66 9.35 -10.79
CA LEU A 194 -6.69 8.38 -11.11
C LEU A 194 -6.51 7.10 -10.28
N PHE A 195 -5.29 6.57 -10.21
CA PHE A 195 -4.95 5.39 -9.45
C PHE A 195 -5.22 5.57 -7.94
N ALA A 196 -4.81 6.72 -7.39
CA ALA A 196 -5.02 7.07 -5.99
C ALA A 196 -6.49 7.30 -5.60
N ILE A 197 -7.39 7.46 -6.58
CA ILE A 197 -8.84 7.54 -6.35
C ILE A 197 -9.48 6.17 -6.53
N LEU A 198 -9.25 5.52 -7.67
CA LEU A 198 -9.95 4.28 -8.05
C LEU A 198 -9.62 3.13 -7.10
N ILE A 199 -8.36 3.00 -6.68
CA ILE A 199 -7.94 1.88 -5.82
C ILE A 199 -8.58 1.97 -4.43
N PRO A 200 -8.43 3.07 -3.66
CA PRO A 200 -9.14 3.24 -2.40
C PRO A 200 -10.66 3.13 -2.52
N LEU A 201 -11.25 3.71 -3.58
CA LEU A 201 -12.69 3.67 -3.78
C LEU A 201 -13.17 2.25 -4.00
N GLY A 202 -12.49 1.48 -4.85
CA GLY A 202 -12.81 0.08 -5.11
C GLY A 202 -12.74 -0.75 -3.83
N PHE A 203 -11.68 -0.60 -3.02
CA PHE A 203 -11.58 -1.28 -1.72
C PHE A 203 -12.64 -0.82 -0.72
N THR A 204 -13.04 0.46 -0.75
CA THR A 204 -14.07 1.03 0.14
C THR A 204 -15.48 0.50 -0.18
N ILE A 205 -15.78 0.27 -1.45
CA ILE A 205 -17.09 -0.24 -1.89
C ILE A 205 -17.35 -1.64 -1.31
N ILE A 206 -16.33 -2.49 -1.20
CA ILE A 206 -16.47 -3.88 -0.76
C ILE A 206 -17.09 -4.03 0.63
N PRO A 207 -16.48 -3.49 1.72
CA PRO A 207 -17.05 -3.60 3.06
C PRO A 207 -18.40 -2.89 3.19
N LEU A 208 -18.62 -1.78 2.46
CA LEU A 208 -19.91 -1.07 2.47
C LEU A 208 -21.02 -1.94 1.88
N VAL A 209 -20.79 -2.53 0.71
CA VAL A 209 -21.79 -3.41 0.06
C VAL A 209 -22.06 -4.62 0.93
N ILE A 210 -21.03 -5.25 1.49
CA ILE A 210 -21.21 -6.39 2.40
C ILE A 210 -22.05 -5.97 3.60
N PHE A 211 -21.70 -4.90 4.30
CA PHE A 211 -22.43 -4.46 5.50
C PHE A 211 -23.90 -4.12 5.26
N PHE A 212 -24.23 -3.47 4.13
CA PHE A 212 -25.59 -3.02 3.86
C PHE A 212 -26.46 -4.06 3.14
N THR A 213 -25.88 -5.10 2.53
CA THR A 213 -26.63 -6.01 1.65
C THR A 213 -26.41 -7.52 1.90
N LYS A 214 -25.52 -7.91 2.81
CA LYS A 214 -25.15 -9.32 3.09
C LYS A 214 -25.09 -9.61 4.60
#